data_AF-A0A1G2JEM2-F1
#
_entry.id   AF-A0A1G2JEM2-F1
#
_cell.length_a   1.000
_cell.length_b   1.000
_cell.length_c   1.000
_cell.angle_alpha   90.00
_cell.angle_beta   90.00
_cell.angle_gamma   90.00
#
_symmetry.space_group_name_H-M   'P 1'
#
loop_
_entity.id
_entity.type
_entity.pdbx_description
1 polymer ?
#
loop_
_entity_poly.entity_id
_entity_poly.type
_entity_poly.pdbx_seq_one_letter_code
_entity_poly.pdbx_strand_id
1 'polypeptide(L)'
;MINKKKAIFLILIFALVLFPAKIITAHQPDIVFLKQGDIQIVNPEISRAFYDELKGGPKYYFIDSEKDFNLYINFLVPALTNSGGKYSARIFLITDSGEQEVAFIDGSNFEWQEYYEEFGRDYYFKGPELEKQAIAGKYKIEVFSENNTGKYALAVGKTESFDIKSLLNVYWQLPLLKVVFFKTSVLQFFLTPFGIGLIGFIGVLIILIFLIYFLIGFIKETIKHNQAKTLLLTSAGMAMKGEIIKLLQRPAYDISVAFITTAYIYRKEENPDYVNKDLIIMKEMGFNIEEIDIEGRSEAQVYNLLKNKDIIFVEGGNTFYLLKAMRTCNFERVIRKLLKEGKVYIGVSAGSIVAGKTIKTAGWKDADKNIVGLKNLKGLNLVPFDIFVHYSPEHAEIIAQKLPDPKNRLKKLRILTDEQAILVQGKEVALIGKGEQIIV
;
A
#
# COMPACT_ATOMS: atom_id res chain seq x y z
N MET A 1 6.25 -17.97 -11.41
CA MET A 1 6.82 -16.74 -12.01
C MET A 1 6.55 -15.56 -11.08
N ILE A 2 7.54 -15.21 -10.24
CA ILE A 2 7.47 -14.02 -9.39
C ILE A 2 7.41 -12.80 -10.33
N ASN A 3 6.33 -12.03 -10.20
CA ASN A 3 5.97 -10.91 -11.06
C ASN A 3 7.17 -9.95 -11.23
N LYS A 4 7.70 -9.80 -12.45
CA LYS A 4 8.89 -8.98 -12.78
C LYS A 4 8.81 -7.56 -12.20
N LYS A 5 7.60 -7.03 -11.97
CA LYS A 5 7.36 -5.73 -11.33
C LYS A 5 7.73 -5.69 -9.83
N LYS A 6 7.57 -6.79 -9.09
CA LYS A 6 7.95 -6.88 -7.66
C LYS A 6 9.47 -7.00 -7.47
N ALA A 7 10.15 -7.70 -8.38
CA ALA A 7 11.60 -7.83 -8.35
C ALA A 7 12.30 -6.48 -8.61
N ILE A 8 11.82 -5.70 -9.59
CA ILE A 8 12.35 -4.36 -9.87
C ILE A 8 12.14 -3.40 -8.67
N PHE A 9 11.01 -3.51 -7.97
CA PHE A 9 10.71 -2.72 -6.78
C PHE A 9 11.64 -3.06 -5.60
N LEU A 10 11.89 -4.34 -5.34
CA LEU A 10 12.84 -4.77 -4.31
C LEU A 10 14.29 -4.40 -4.66
N ILE A 11 14.67 -4.50 -5.93
CA ILE A 11 16.02 -4.13 -6.40
C ILE A 11 16.26 -2.62 -6.27
N LEU A 12 15.25 -1.77 -6.50
CA LEU A 12 15.35 -0.32 -6.27
C LEU A 12 15.48 0.05 -4.79
N ILE A 13 14.74 -0.63 -3.91
CA ILE A 13 14.87 -0.42 -2.45
C ILE A 13 16.23 -0.92 -1.94
N PHE A 14 16.74 -2.04 -2.48
CA PHE A 14 18.02 -2.59 -2.07
C PHE A 14 19.22 -1.81 -2.63
N ALA A 15 19.08 -1.18 -3.81
CA ALA A 15 20.11 -0.35 -4.41
C ALA A 15 20.22 1.05 -3.79
N LEU A 16 19.15 1.59 -3.19
CA LEU A 16 19.12 2.93 -2.59
C LEU A 16 19.60 3.00 -1.14
N VAL A 17 19.85 1.84 -0.49
CA VAL A 17 20.43 1.75 0.86
C VAL A 17 21.95 1.48 0.81
N LEU A 18 22.56 1.47 -0.39
CA LEU A 18 24.01 1.49 -0.54
C LEU A 18 24.54 2.87 -0.14
N PHE A 19 24.62 3.08 1.17
CA PHE A 19 25.61 3.95 1.79
C PHE A 19 26.94 3.72 1.07
N PRO A 20 27.62 4.75 0.55
CA PRO A 20 28.92 4.54 -0.05
C PRO A 20 29.83 3.88 1.01
N ALA A 21 30.28 2.66 0.71
CA ALA A 21 31.08 1.78 1.55
C ALA A 21 32.50 2.31 1.88
N LYS A 22 32.74 3.60 1.64
CA LYS A 22 33.87 4.32 2.18
C LYS A 22 33.36 5.09 3.39
N ILE A 23 33.15 4.38 4.49
CA ILE A 23 33.16 5.02 5.81
C ILE A 23 34.66 5.27 6.06
N ILE A 24 35.08 6.47 5.70
CA ILE A 24 36.47 6.93 5.75
C ILE A 24 36.81 7.13 7.27
N THR A 25 38.09 7.16 7.60
CA THR A 25 38.73 7.42 8.91
C THR A 25 38.15 8.59 9.74
N ALA A 26 37.09 8.36 10.52
CA ALA A 26 36.52 9.37 11.42
C ALA A 26 36.61 8.95 12.89
N HIS A 27 37.02 9.88 13.75
CA HIS A 27 36.94 9.70 15.20
C HIS A 27 35.47 9.79 15.65
N GLN A 28 35.00 8.87 16.49
CA GLN A 28 33.66 9.01 17.08
C GLN A 28 33.64 10.22 18.04
N PRO A 29 32.75 11.21 17.84
CA PRO A 29 32.71 12.37 18.71
C PRO A 29 32.16 11.99 20.10
N ASP A 30 32.77 12.51 21.16
CA ASP A 30 32.20 12.51 22.50
C ASP A 30 32.30 13.89 23.12
N ILE A 31 31.17 14.49 23.47
CA ILE A 31 31.10 15.82 24.06
C ILE A 31 31.20 15.67 25.57
N VAL A 32 32.35 16.05 26.14
CA VAL A 32 32.65 15.84 27.55
C VAL A 32 32.75 17.12 28.38
N PHE A 33 32.88 18.31 27.78
CA PHE A 33 32.88 19.58 28.54
C PHE A 33 31.57 19.92 29.25
N LEU A 34 30.50 19.17 28.98
CA LEU A 34 29.22 19.25 29.69
C LEU A 34 29.09 18.20 30.81
N LYS A 35 29.97 17.18 30.85
CA LYS A 35 29.93 16.11 31.83
C LYS A 35 30.63 16.56 33.12
N GLN A 36 30.00 16.27 34.26
CA GLN A 36 30.60 16.45 35.58
C GLN A 36 31.33 15.16 36.00
N GLY A 37 32.43 15.31 36.73
CA GLY A 37 33.24 14.18 37.22
C GLY A 37 34.31 13.70 36.24
N ASP A 38 34.86 12.53 36.56
CA ASP A 38 35.96 11.90 35.83
C ASP A 38 35.53 11.35 34.47
N ILE A 39 36.36 11.54 33.45
CA ILE A 39 36.09 11.03 32.10
C ILE A 39 36.75 9.67 31.92
N GLN A 40 35.94 8.61 31.81
CA GLN A 40 36.42 7.26 31.56
C GLN A 40 36.51 6.98 30.05
N ILE A 41 37.70 6.58 29.60
CA ILE A 41 37.98 6.15 28.22
C ILE A 41 37.88 4.62 28.18
N VAL A 42 36.70 4.13 27.81
CA VAL A 42 36.43 2.71 27.62
C VAL A 42 36.89 2.27 26.23
N ASN A 43 37.65 1.18 26.12
CA ASN A 43 38.27 0.69 24.86
C ASN A 43 39.19 1.75 24.22
N PRO A 44 40.37 2.02 24.81
CA PRO A 44 41.28 3.10 24.38
C PRO A 44 41.85 2.93 22.96
N GLU A 45 41.76 1.74 22.38
CA GLU A 45 42.18 1.46 21.01
C GLU A 45 41.16 1.98 19.97
N ILE A 46 39.88 2.09 20.36
CA ILE A 46 38.82 2.55 19.46
C ILE A 46 38.95 4.05 19.24
N SER A 47 38.99 4.44 17.96
CA SER A 47 39.10 5.82 17.49
C SER A 47 37.96 6.71 17.99
N ARG A 48 38.25 7.61 18.92
CA ARG A 48 37.30 8.58 19.52
C ARG A 48 37.92 9.96 19.67
N ALA A 49 37.11 11.01 19.58
CA ALA A 49 37.51 12.38 19.83
C ALA A 49 36.70 12.95 21.00
N PHE A 50 37.35 13.17 22.13
CA PHE A 50 36.75 13.79 23.31
C PHE A 50 36.85 15.31 23.20
N TYR A 51 35.71 15.97 22.94
CA TYR A 51 35.61 17.42 22.88
C TYR A 51 35.44 17.97 24.29
N ASP A 52 36.40 18.74 24.76
CA ASP A 52 36.42 19.30 26.13
C ASP A 52 36.84 20.79 26.16
N GLU A 53 36.78 21.39 27.34
CA GLU A 53 37.11 22.78 27.62
C GLU A 53 37.74 22.89 29.01
N LEU A 54 38.98 23.39 29.08
CA LEU A 54 39.59 23.72 30.36
C LEU A 54 38.98 25.01 30.93
N LYS A 55 38.72 25.02 32.24
CA LYS A 55 38.02 26.12 32.96
C LYS A 55 38.75 26.53 34.24
N GLY A 56 40.04 26.86 34.10
CA GLY A 56 40.90 27.32 35.20
C GLY A 56 41.71 26.22 35.90
N GLY A 57 41.60 24.97 35.46
CA GLY A 57 42.38 23.84 35.98
C GLY A 57 42.55 22.73 34.93
N PRO A 58 43.48 21.78 35.18
CA PRO A 58 43.68 20.65 34.29
C PRO A 58 42.46 19.73 34.25
N LYS A 59 42.37 18.89 33.22
CA LYS A 59 41.34 17.87 33.07
C LYS A 59 41.97 16.48 33.13
N TYR A 60 41.29 15.56 33.80
CA TYR A 60 41.73 14.19 33.96
C TYR A 60 40.85 13.22 33.18
N TYR A 61 41.51 12.31 32.45
CA TYR A 61 40.89 11.18 31.78
C TYR A 61 41.48 9.90 32.33
N PHE A 62 40.67 8.87 32.44
CA PHE A 62 41.07 7.60 33.04
C PHE A 62 40.86 6.46 32.05
N ILE A 63 41.80 5.53 32.02
CA ILE A 63 41.72 4.27 31.27
C ILE A 63 41.89 3.15 32.28
N ASP A 64 41.03 2.14 32.21
CA ASP A 64 41.19 0.88 32.93
C ASP A 64 41.15 -0.25 31.89
N SER A 65 42.26 -0.94 31.71
CA SER A 65 42.40 -1.99 30.69
C SER A 65 42.95 -3.27 31.31
N GLU A 66 42.23 -4.39 31.12
CA GLU A 66 42.64 -5.72 31.54
C GLU A 66 43.67 -6.38 30.60
N LYS A 67 43.94 -5.76 29.44
CA LYS A 67 44.87 -6.24 28.43
C LYS A 67 45.83 -5.14 28.00
N ASP A 68 46.98 -5.53 27.46
CA ASP A 68 47.89 -4.63 26.75
C ASP A 68 47.15 -3.99 25.57
N PHE A 69 47.48 -2.74 25.27
CA PHE A 69 46.79 -1.94 24.26
C PHE A 69 47.71 -0.90 23.62
N ASN A 70 47.40 -0.50 22.39
CA ASN A 70 48.10 0.61 21.75
C ASN A 70 47.48 1.95 22.21
N LEU A 71 48.21 2.70 23.03
CA LEU A 71 47.80 4.04 23.45
C LEU A 71 48.17 5.06 22.37
N TYR A 72 47.16 5.52 21.64
CA TYR A 72 47.28 6.68 20.76
C TYR A 72 46.58 7.89 21.37
N ILE A 73 47.25 9.03 21.37
CA ILE A 73 46.70 10.33 21.78
C ILE A 73 47.11 11.39 20.74
N ASN A 74 46.18 12.22 20.29
CA ASN A 74 46.48 13.42 19.52
C ASN A 74 45.62 14.60 19.99
N PHE A 75 46.20 15.80 19.97
CA PHE A 75 45.47 17.03 20.25
C PHE A 75 45.02 17.74 18.99
N LEU A 76 43.77 18.20 19.01
CA LEU A 76 43.20 19.10 18.01
C LEU A 76 42.63 20.34 18.71
N VAL A 77 42.83 21.50 18.12
CA VAL A 77 42.33 22.78 18.64
C VAL A 77 41.44 23.44 17.58
N PRO A 78 40.20 23.86 17.90
CA PRO A 78 39.30 24.43 16.91
C PRO A 78 39.84 25.78 16.39
N ALA A 79 40.07 25.89 15.08
CA ALA A 79 40.72 27.06 14.48
C ALA A 79 39.90 28.35 14.65
N LEU A 80 38.57 28.26 14.67
CA LEU A 80 37.69 29.43 14.78
C LEU A 80 37.52 29.94 16.21
N THR A 81 37.50 29.05 17.21
CA THR A 81 37.12 29.41 18.59
C THR A 81 38.30 29.39 19.55
N ASN A 82 39.45 28.84 19.15
CA ASN A 82 40.63 28.76 20.00
C ASN A 82 41.96 28.69 19.20
N SER A 83 42.14 29.50 18.15
CA SER A 83 43.31 29.41 17.25
C SER A 83 44.69 29.45 17.93
N GLY A 84 44.83 30.07 19.10
CA GLY A 84 46.08 30.14 19.87
C GLY A 84 46.25 29.05 20.93
N GLY A 85 45.30 28.11 21.04
CA GLY A 85 45.31 27.07 22.06
C GLY A 85 46.51 26.13 21.91
N LYS A 86 47.26 25.95 23.00
CA LYS A 86 48.36 24.98 23.10
C LYS A 86 48.11 24.09 24.31
N TYR A 87 48.01 22.79 24.08
CA TYR A 87 47.67 21.81 25.11
C TYR A 87 48.73 20.73 25.20
N SER A 88 49.07 20.39 26.44
CA SER A 88 50.02 19.36 26.79
C SER A 88 49.32 18.27 27.61
N ALA A 89 49.93 17.09 27.68
CA ALA A 89 49.45 16.03 28.55
C ALA A 89 50.58 15.29 29.28
N ARG A 90 50.34 14.96 30.55
CA ARG A 90 51.11 13.96 31.28
C ARG A 90 50.30 12.68 31.40
N ILE A 91 50.93 11.55 31.12
CA ILE A 91 50.31 10.24 31.22
C ILE A 91 50.95 9.54 32.41
N PHE A 92 50.12 9.10 33.35
CA PHE A 92 50.53 8.39 34.55
C PHE A 92 50.00 6.97 34.53
N LEU A 93 50.84 5.99 34.91
CA LEU A 93 50.42 4.66 35.31
C LEU A 93 50.08 4.70 36.81
N ILE A 94 48.88 4.28 37.18
CA ILE A 94 48.43 4.20 38.56
C ILE A 94 48.83 2.83 39.10
N THR A 95 49.68 2.83 40.12
CA THR A 95 50.18 1.63 40.81
C THR A 95 49.82 1.69 42.29
N ASP A 96 50.01 0.58 43.01
CA ASP A 96 49.84 0.55 44.47
C ASP A 96 50.78 1.54 45.21
N SER A 97 51.93 1.86 44.59
CA SER A 97 52.91 2.84 45.08
C SER A 97 52.57 4.30 44.73
N GLY A 98 51.47 4.55 44.02
CA GLY A 98 51.05 5.88 43.57
C GLY A 98 51.11 6.05 42.04
N GLU A 99 51.17 7.30 41.60
CA GLU A 99 51.15 7.66 40.18
C GLU A 99 52.58 7.81 39.63
N GLN A 100 52.91 7.01 38.61
CA GLN A 100 54.19 7.08 37.91
C GLN A 100 54.00 7.70 36.53
N GLU A 101 54.67 8.82 36.24
CA GLU A 101 54.65 9.42 34.90
C GLU A 101 55.36 8.48 33.90
N VAL A 102 54.65 8.12 32.82
CA VAL A 102 55.13 7.17 31.80
C VAL A 102 55.28 7.80 30.41
N ALA A 103 54.72 8.99 30.18
CA ALA A 103 54.90 9.77 28.97
C ALA A 103 54.47 11.23 29.17
N PHE A 104 55.08 12.13 28.40
CA PHE A 104 54.75 13.55 28.34
C PHE A 104 54.58 13.98 26.88
N ILE A 105 53.53 14.74 26.62
CA ILE A 105 53.21 15.35 25.33
C ILE A 105 53.34 16.86 25.50
N ASP A 106 54.38 17.46 24.89
CA ASP A 106 54.65 18.90 24.97
C ASP A 106 53.99 19.64 23.80
N GLY A 107 52.83 20.24 24.05
CA GLY A 107 52.17 21.10 23.06
C GLY A 107 52.65 22.55 23.07
N SER A 108 53.39 22.98 24.10
CA SER A 108 53.87 24.37 24.20
C SER A 108 54.99 24.63 23.21
N ASN A 109 55.89 23.66 23.06
CA ASN A 109 57.05 23.70 22.17
C ASN A 109 56.81 22.99 20.82
N PHE A 110 55.57 22.62 20.51
CA PHE A 110 55.20 21.99 19.25
C PHE A 110 54.76 23.02 18.20
N GLU A 111 55.04 22.75 16.93
CA GLU A 111 54.53 23.53 15.81
C GLU A 111 53.16 23.01 15.37
N TRP A 112 52.10 23.71 15.77
CA TRP A 112 50.73 23.33 15.46
C TRP A 112 50.39 23.63 13.99
N GLN A 113 49.86 22.64 13.28
CA GLN A 113 49.64 22.72 11.83
C GLN A 113 48.15 22.85 11.51
N GLU A 114 47.80 23.62 10.48
CA GLU A 114 46.42 23.68 9.99
C GLU A 114 45.96 22.29 9.53
N TYR A 115 44.78 21.91 9.96
CA TYR A 115 44.18 20.62 9.65
C TYR A 115 42.69 20.80 9.35
N TYR A 116 42.28 20.38 8.16
CA TYR A 116 40.87 20.31 7.80
C TYR A 116 40.38 18.88 7.99
N GLU A 117 39.40 18.71 8.87
CA GLU A 117 38.77 17.42 9.13
C GLU A 117 37.58 17.26 8.16
N GLU A 118 37.63 16.26 7.28
CA GLU A 118 36.71 16.16 6.15
C GLU A 118 35.28 15.72 6.53
N PHE A 119 35.08 15.05 7.68
CA PHE A 119 33.82 14.42 8.03
C PHE A 119 32.86 15.37 8.73
N GLY A 120 33.33 15.98 9.81
CA GLY A 120 32.74 17.11 10.48
C GLY A 120 32.80 18.35 9.61
N ARG A 121 33.78 18.47 8.69
CA ARG A 121 34.02 19.68 7.86
C ARG A 121 34.35 20.87 8.73
N ASP A 122 35.28 20.68 9.66
CA ASP A 122 35.73 21.70 10.60
C ASP A 122 37.25 21.90 10.48
N TYR A 123 37.68 23.15 10.67
CA TYR A 123 39.10 23.51 10.68
C TYR A 123 39.65 23.44 12.10
N TYR A 124 40.82 22.84 12.21
CA TYR A 124 41.58 22.68 13.44
C TYR A 124 43.02 23.12 13.25
N PHE A 125 43.71 23.34 14.36
CA PHE A 125 45.15 23.21 14.46
C PHE A 125 45.45 21.84 15.08
N LYS A 126 46.20 21.01 14.35
CA LYS A 126 46.67 19.70 14.81
C LYS A 126 47.96 19.86 15.60
N GLY A 127 47.91 19.37 16.83
CA GLY A 127 49.01 19.41 17.79
C GLY A 127 49.82 18.12 17.83
N PRO A 128 50.64 17.94 18.87
CA PRO A 128 51.47 16.77 19.02
C PRO A 128 50.64 15.48 19.18
N GLU A 129 51.26 14.36 18.83
CA GLU A 129 50.69 13.03 19.02
C GLU A 129 51.66 12.10 19.75
N LEU A 130 51.10 11.13 20.45
CA LEU A 130 51.80 10.06 21.13
C LEU A 130 51.21 8.74 20.66
N GLU A 131 52.06 7.80 20.27
CA GLU A 131 51.71 6.41 20.06
C GLU A 131 52.67 5.54 20.85
N LYS A 132 52.14 4.73 21.77
CA LYS A 132 52.95 3.89 22.64
C LYS A 132 52.19 2.61 22.99
N GLN A 133 52.91 1.49 22.95
CA GLN A 133 52.39 0.24 23.50
C GLN A 133 52.31 0.36 25.03
N ALA A 134 51.09 0.28 25.57
CA ALA A 134 50.81 0.29 27.00
C ALA A 134 50.51 -1.13 27.48
N ILE A 135 50.93 -1.44 28.70
CA ILE A 135 50.60 -2.71 29.36
C ILE A 135 49.19 -2.63 29.97
N ALA A 136 48.60 -3.78 30.29
CA ALA A 136 47.38 -3.83 31.09
C ALA A 136 47.54 -3.04 32.41
N GLY A 137 46.54 -2.24 32.77
CA GLY A 137 46.56 -1.42 33.98
C GLY A 137 45.67 -0.19 33.92
N LYS A 138 45.78 0.63 34.97
CA LYS A 138 45.04 1.87 35.15
C LYS A 138 45.91 3.07 34.79
N TYR A 139 45.43 3.92 33.91
CA TYR A 139 46.13 5.12 33.47
C TYR A 139 45.33 6.38 33.76
N LYS A 140 46.04 7.46 34.10
CA LYS A 140 45.50 8.82 34.18
C LYS A 140 46.18 9.69 33.13
N ILE A 141 45.40 10.40 32.34
CA ILE A 141 45.87 11.41 31.40
C ILE A 141 45.47 12.77 31.97
N GLU A 142 46.47 13.54 32.39
CA GLU A 142 46.31 14.93 32.82
C GLU A 142 46.52 15.85 31.63
N VAL A 143 45.45 16.49 31.14
CA VAL A 143 45.50 17.50 30.08
C VAL A 143 45.52 18.89 30.69
N PHE A 144 46.45 19.73 30.25
CA PHE A 144 46.62 21.09 30.74
C PHE A 144 47.07 22.06 29.64
N SER A 145 46.91 23.35 29.90
CA SER A 145 47.48 24.44 29.09
C SER A 145 48.10 25.49 30.01
N GLU A 146 48.85 26.45 29.45
CA GLU A 146 49.52 27.51 30.23
C GLU A 146 48.59 28.20 31.23
N ASN A 147 47.38 28.53 30.78
CA ASN A 147 46.36 29.19 31.60
C ASN A 147 45.22 28.25 32.01
N ASN A 148 45.29 26.96 31.65
CA ASN A 148 44.21 25.98 31.82
C ASN A 148 42.84 26.48 31.38
N THR A 149 42.77 27.13 30.21
CA THR A 149 41.53 27.60 29.61
C THR A 149 41.42 27.17 28.15
N GLY A 150 40.19 27.24 27.63
CA GLY A 150 39.90 27.07 26.20
C GLY A 150 39.54 25.64 25.81
N LYS A 151 39.05 25.52 24.57
CA LYS A 151 38.50 24.29 23.98
C LYS A 151 39.56 23.48 23.25
N TYR A 152 39.48 22.17 23.39
CA TYR A 152 40.33 21.23 22.67
C TYR A 152 39.54 19.95 22.38
N ALA A 153 40.03 19.15 21.44
CA ALA A 153 39.62 17.77 21.27
C ALA A 153 40.81 16.85 21.51
N LEU A 154 40.62 15.87 22.39
CA LEU A 154 41.57 14.79 22.65
C LEU A 154 41.16 13.58 21.82
N ALA A 155 41.88 13.34 20.72
CA ALA A 155 41.72 12.14 19.92
C ALA A 155 42.46 10.97 20.58
N VAL A 156 41.77 9.85 20.76
CA VAL A 156 42.31 8.64 21.40
C VAL A 156 41.98 7.43 20.54
N GLY A 157 42.96 6.52 20.40
CA GLY A 157 42.82 5.29 19.63
C GLY A 157 42.86 5.49 18.11
N LYS A 158 43.14 4.41 17.38
CA LYS A 158 43.21 4.39 15.91
C LYS A 158 42.30 3.35 15.27
N THR A 159 41.82 2.38 16.05
CA THR A 159 40.99 1.30 15.54
C THR A 159 39.59 1.81 15.24
N GLU A 160 39.20 1.75 13.97
CA GLU A 160 37.83 2.04 13.56
C GLU A 160 36.89 0.94 14.02
N SER A 161 35.83 1.32 14.71
CA SER A 161 34.75 0.43 15.09
C SER A 161 33.45 1.19 14.95
N PHE A 162 32.47 0.64 14.24
CA PHE A 162 31.18 1.28 14.04
C PHE A 162 30.07 0.39 14.62
N ASP A 163 29.65 0.73 15.83
CA ASP A 163 28.42 0.23 16.44
C ASP A 163 27.23 1.09 15.97
N ILE A 164 26.06 0.46 15.78
CA ILE A 164 24.81 1.14 15.42
C ILE A 164 24.47 2.24 16.43
N LYS A 165 24.68 2.05 17.74
CA LYS A 165 24.41 3.09 18.73
C LYS A 165 25.37 4.27 18.58
N SER A 166 26.67 4.02 18.42
CA SER A 166 27.65 5.07 18.10
C SER A 166 27.27 5.85 16.84
N LEU A 167 26.84 5.17 15.78
CA LEU A 167 26.43 5.83 14.54
C LEU A 167 25.18 6.70 14.70
N LEU A 168 24.21 6.27 15.52
CA LEU A 168 23.03 7.07 15.83
C LEU A 168 23.39 8.31 16.67
N ASN A 169 24.34 8.20 17.60
CA ASN A 169 24.78 9.33 18.42
C ASN A 169 25.39 10.48 17.60
N VAL A 170 26.04 10.17 16.48
CA VAL A 170 26.61 11.18 15.57
C VAL A 170 25.55 12.19 15.09
N TYR A 171 24.34 11.72 14.80
CA TYR A 171 23.22 12.57 14.37
C TYR A 171 22.76 13.57 15.43
N TRP A 172 23.07 13.31 16.71
CA TRP A 172 22.80 14.25 17.80
C TRP A 172 24.02 15.13 18.13
N GLN A 173 25.21 14.53 18.14
CA GLN A 173 26.44 15.18 18.58
C GLN A 173 27.01 16.15 17.56
N LEU A 174 27.04 15.82 16.26
CA LEU A 174 27.62 16.73 15.25
C LEU A 174 26.85 18.05 15.13
N PRO A 175 25.50 18.08 15.02
CA PRO A 175 24.76 19.34 15.02
C PRO A 175 25.02 20.17 16.28
N LEU A 176 25.10 19.51 17.44
CA LEU A 176 25.40 20.17 18.70
C LEU A 176 26.81 20.76 18.67
N LEU A 177 27.83 19.98 18.29
CA LEU A 177 29.22 20.43 18.17
C LEU A 177 29.36 21.67 17.29
N LYS A 178 28.66 21.72 16.14
CA LYS A 178 28.63 22.91 15.27
C LYS A 178 28.25 24.16 16.05
N VAL A 179 27.18 24.09 16.84
CA VAL A 179 26.65 25.24 17.59
C VAL A 179 27.48 25.56 18.84
N VAL A 180 27.82 24.55 19.65
CA VAL A 180 28.40 24.80 20.99
C VAL A 180 29.92 24.85 20.98
N PHE A 181 30.58 24.01 20.18
CA PHE A 181 32.04 23.87 20.16
C PHE A 181 32.66 24.79 19.11
N PHE A 182 32.22 24.69 17.86
CA PHE A 182 32.77 25.44 16.71
C PHE A 182 32.14 26.81 16.49
N LYS A 183 30.96 27.08 17.08
CA LYS A 183 30.21 28.34 16.88
C LYS A 183 29.87 28.59 15.39
N THR A 184 29.61 27.52 14.65
CA THR A 184 29.18 27.53 13.24
C THR A 184 27.69 27.23 13.11
N SER A 185 27.14 27.41 11.91
CA SER A 185 25.73 27.13 11.63
C SER A 185 25.45 25.63 11.70
N VAL A 186 24.35 25.26 12.37
CA VAL A 186 23.84 23.88 12.40
C VAL A 186 23.55 23.34 11.00
N LEU A 187 23.29 24.23 10.01
CA LEU A 187 23.05 23.83 8.63
C LEU A 187 24.28 23.18 7.98
N GLN A 188 25.49 23.46 8.47
CA GLN A 188 26.71 22.81 7.96
C GLN A 188 26.69 21.30 8.20
N PHE A 189 25.96 20.82 9.22
CA PHE A 189 25.74 19.39 9.42
C PHE A 189 25.15 18.72 8.17
N PHE A 190 24.20 19.35 7.48
CA PHE A 190 23.57 18.79 6.27
C PHE A 190 24.52 18.67 5.07
N LEU A 191 25.68 19.32 5.14
CA LEU A 191 26.74 19.25 4.13
C LEU A 191 27.81 18.21 4.47
N THR A 192 27.73 17.57 5.64
CA THR A 192 28.56 16.41 6.02
C THR A 192 28.02 15.13 5.35
N PRO A 193 28.84 14.06 5.23
CA PRO A 193 28.35 12.77 4.73
C PRO A 193 27.14 12.23 5.48
N PHE A 194 27.07 12.43 6.81
CA PHE A 194 25.93 12.02 7.64
C PHE A 194 24.65 12.80 7.32
N GLY A 195 24.78 14.12 7.18
CA GLY A 195 23.65 14.99 6.84
C GLY A 195 23.08 14.69 5.45
N ILE A 196 23.95 14.47 4.45
CA ILE A 196 23.55 14.06 3.10
C ILE A 196 22.85 12.69 3.14
N GLY A 197 23.41 11.73 3.88
CA GLY A 197 22.80 10.41 4.09
C GLY A 197 21.40 10.50 4.71
N LEU A 198 21.21 11.36 5.71
CA LEU A 198 19.89 11.57 6.35
C LEU A 198 18.86 12.15 5.38
N ILE A 199 19.23 13.15 4.58
CA ILE A 199 18.34 13.73 3.57
C ILE A 199 17.94 12.67 2.54
N GLY A 200 18.91 11.87 2.06
CA GLY A 200 18.64 10.77 1.14
C GLY A 200 17.66 9.75 1.73
N PHE A 201 17.88 9.33 2.98
CA PHE A 201 17.00 8.41 3.68
C PHE A 201 15.56 8.94 3.83
N ILE A 202 15.39 10.20 4.24
CA ILE A 202 14.08 10.84 4.37
C ILE A 202 13.38 10.92 3.01
N GLY A 203 14.11 11.27 1.94
CA GLY A 203 13.57 11.30 0.58
C GLY A 203 13.01 9.96 0.13
N VAL A 204 13.74 8.86 0.40
CA VAL A 204 13.27 7.49 0.10
C VAL A 204 12.01 7.14 0.89
N LEU A 205 11.95 7.50 2.17
CA LEU A 205 10.79 7.22 3.03
C LEU A 205 9.53 7.91 2.50
N ILE A 206 9.64 9.17 2.08
CA ILE A 206 8.52 9.95 1.50
C ILE A 206 8.02 9.28 0.21
N ILE A 207 8.94 8.86 -0.67
CA ILE A 207 8.59 8.15 -1.91
C ILE A 207 7.84 6.86 -1.60
N LEU A 208 8.31 6.08 -0.61
CA LEU A 208 7.66 4.83 -0.19
C LEU A 208 6.24 5.08 0.33
N ILE A 209 6.04 6.09 1.17
CA ILE A 209 4.72 6.48 1.70
C ILE A 209 3.76 6.85 0.56
N PHE A 210 4.23 7.64 -0.40
CA PHE A 210 3.43 8.03 -1.57
C PHE A 210 3.03 6.81 -2.41
N LEU A 211 3.94 5.87 -2.64
CA LEU A 211 3.67 4.63 -3.37
C LEU A 211 2.64 3.74 -2.66
N ILE A 212 2.72 3.64 -1.33
CA ILE A 212 1.75 2.90 -0.52
C ILE A 212 0.36 3.54 -0.66
N TYR A 213 0.28 4.87 -0.54
CA TYR A 213 -0.98 5.60 -0.69
C TYR A 213 -1.61 5.40 -2.07
N PHE A 214 -0.79 5.48 -3.13
CA PHE A 214 -1.21 5.21 -4.49
C PHE A 214 -1.74 3.78 -4.67
N LEU A 215 -1.03 2.78 -4.13
CA LEU A 215 -1.43 1.37 -4.21
C LEU A 215 -2.78 1.13 -3.50
N ILE A 216 -2.98 1.72 -2.32
CA ILE A 216 -4.25 1.62 -1.58
C ILE A 216 -5.39 2.23 -2.39
N GLY A 217 -5.17 3.39 -3.04
CA GLY A 217 -6.15 4.01 -3.93
C GLY A 217 -6.57 3.08 -5.07
N PHE A 218 -5.59 2.51 -5.76
CA PHE A 218 -5.83 1.58 -6.86
C PHE A 218 -6.58 0.31 -6.43
N ILE A 219 -6.21 -0.27 -5.28
CA ILE A 219 -6.90 -1.45 -4.73
C ILE A 219 -8.37 -1.12 -4.42
N LYS A 220 -8.64 0.03 -3.78
CA LYS A 220 -10.01 0.46 -3.46
C LYS A 220 -10.87 0.61 -4.71
N GLU A 221 -10.32 1.20 -5.77
CA GLU A 221 -11.03 1.39 -7.04
C GLU A 221 -11.36 0.05 -7.71
N THR A 222 -10.39 -0.86 -7.74
CA THR A 222 -10.58 -2.22 -8.28
C THR A 222 -11.65 -3.00 -7.50
N ILE A 223 -11.64 -2.92 -6.16
CA ILE A 223 -12.66 -3.57 -5.32
C ILE A 223 -14.04 -2.98 -5.59
N LYS A 224 -14.16 -1.65 -5.70
CA LYS A 224 -15.45 -0.98 -5.96
C LYS A 224 -16.03 -1.39 -7.31
N HIS A 225 -15.20 -1.51 -8.34
CA HIS A 225 -15.62 -1.99 -9.66
C HIS A 225 -16.12 -3.44 -9.62
N ASN A 226 -15.41 -4.33 -8.91
CA ASN A 226 -15.80 -5.74 -8.77
C ASN A 226 -17.03 -5.97 -7.88
N GLN A 227 -17.40 -5.01 -7.01
CA GLN A 227 -18.59 -5.08 -6.16
C GLN A 227 -19.84 -4.46 -6.78
N ALA A 228 -19.75 -3.86 -7.97
CA ALA A 228 -20.90 -3.26 -8.61
C ALA A 228 -21.87 -4.35 -9.10
N LYS A 229 -23.08 -4.35 -8.54
CA LYS A 229 -24.21 -5.18 -8.99
C LYS A 229 -24.39 -5.00 -10.50
N THR A 230 -24.23 -6.09 -11.25
CA THR A 230 -24.34 -6.10 -12.72
C THR A 230 -25.54 -6.92 -13.17
N LEU A 231 -26.41 -6.32 -13.98
CA LEU A 231 -27.56 -6.99 -14.60
C LEU A 231 -27.58 -6.69 -16.08
N LEU A 232 -27.89 -7.70 -16.88
CA LEU A 232 -28.24 -7.55 -18.27
C LEU A 232 -29.66 -8.08 -18.48
N LEU A 233 -30.58 -7.21 -18.82
CA LEU A 233 -32.00 -7.53 -18.96
C LEU A 233 -32.36 -7.46 -20.43
N THR A 234 -32.42 -8.62 -21.07
CA THR A 234 -32.63 -8.79 -22.51
C THR A 234 -34.09 -9.13 -22.82
N SER A 235 -34.53 -8.77 -24.03
CA SER A 235 -35.81 -9.27 -24.56
C SER A 235 -35.69 -10.71 -25.07
N ALA A 236 -34.70 -10.99 -25.92
CA ALA A 236 -34.54 -12.26 -26.63
C ALA A 236 -33.18 -12.95 -26.43
N GLY A 237 -32.59 -12.81 -25.23
CA GLY A 237 -31.48 -13.65 -24.78
C GLY A 237 -30.24 -13.58 -25.67
N MET A 238 -29.78 -14.71 -26.17
CA MET A 238 -28.54 -14.80 -26.97
C MET A 238 -28.68 -14.24 -28.39
N ALA A 239 -29.84 -13.75 -28.80
CA ALA A 239 -29.94 -12.82 -29.92
C ALA A 239 -28.98 -11.62 -29.74
N MET A 240 -28.69 -11.25 -28.49
CA MET A 240 -27.78 -10.18 -28.09
C MET A 240 -26.31 -10.64 -27.92
N LYS A 241 -25.89 -11.79 -28.46
CA LYS A 241 -24.53 -12.32 -28.29
C LYS A 241 -23.41 -11.32 -28.58
N GLY A 242 -23.60 -10.47 -29.59
CA GLY A 242 -22.64 -9.45 -29.99
C GLY A 242 -22.44 -8.34 -28.95
N GLU A 243 -23.46 -8.05 -28.14
CA GLU A 243 -23.33 -7.13 -27.01
C GLU A 243 -22.84 -7.86 -25.75
N ILE A 244 -23.31 -9.07 -25.50
CA ILE A 244 -22.89 -9.89 -24.36
C ILE A 244 -21.37 -10.14 -24.38
N ILE A 245 -20.80 -10.45 -25.55
CA ILE A 245 -19.36 -10.74 -25.67
C ILE A 245 -18.49 -9.51 -25.34
N LYS A 246 -18.95 -8.29 -25.66
CA LYS A 246 -18.23 -7.04 -25.36
C LYS A 246 -18.16 -6.77 -23.85
N LEU A 247 -19.06 -7.36 -23.08
CA LEU A 247 -19.13 -7.19 -21.62
C LEU A 247 -18.28 -8.21 -20.85
N LEU A 248 -17.77 -9.26 -21.52
CA LEU A 248 -16.97 -10.29 -20.87
C LEU A 248 -15.57 -9.77 -20.54
N GLN A 249 -15.17 -9.90 -19.28
CA GLN A 249 -13.83 -9.52 -18.81
C GLN A 249 -12.80 -10.67 -18.94
N ARG A 250 -13.27 -11.87 -19.26
CA ARG A 250 -12.49 -13.11 -19.42
C ARG A 250 -13.03 -13.91 -20.60
N PRO A 251 -12.23 -14.82 -21.21
CA PRO A 251 -12.72 -15.70 -22.25
C PRO A 251 -13.94 -16.52 -21.78
N ALA A 252 -14.90 -16.77 -22.67
CA ALA A 252 -16.15 -17.45 -22.31
C ALA A 252 -15.95 -18.86 -21.74
N TYR A 253 -14.89 -19.59 -22.15
CA TYR A 253 -14.55 -20.90 -21.59
C TYR A 253 -14.06 -20.90 -20.15
N ASP A 254 -13.72 -19.74 -19.58
CA ASP A 254 -13.39 -19.59 -18.15
C ASP A 254 -14.61 -19.16 -17.33
N ILE A 255 -15.78 -18.99 -17.97
CA ILE A 255 -16.98 -18.44 -17.35
C ILE A 255 -17.99 -19.57 -17.13
N SER A 256 -18.34 -19.77 -15.86
CA SER A 256 -19.35 -20.72 -15.43
C SER A 256 -20.74 -20.09 -15.37
N VAL A 257 -21.73 -20.76 -15.94
CA VAL A 257 -23.10 -20.25 -16.08
C VAL A 257 -24.08 -21.19 -15.39
N ALA A 258 -24.90 -20.65 -14.49
CA ALA A 258 -26.16 -21.26 -14.10
C ALA A 258 -27.24 -20.87 -15.10
N PHE A 259 -27.70 -21.81 -15.91
CA PHE A 259 -28.75 -21.60 -16.90
C PHE A 259 -30.09 -22.06 -16.33
N ILE A 260 -30.87 -21.12 -15.78
CA ILE A 260 -32.11 -21.40 -15.07
C ILE A 260 -33.26 -21.59 -16.07
N THR A 261 -33.73 -22.82 -16.21
CA THR A 261 -34.73 -23.25 -17.21
C THR A 261 -36.16 -23.30 -16.68
N THR A 262 -36.40 -22.96 -15.42
CA THR A 262 -37.70 -23.11 -14.74
C THR A 262 -38.86 -22.46 -15.47
N ALA A 263 -38.69 -21.27 -16.03
CA ALA A 263 -39.76 -20.60 -16.78
C ALA A 263 -40.22 -21.41 -18.01
N TYR A 264 -39.30 -22.15 -18.62
CA TYR A 264 -39.48 -22.93 -19.84
C TYR A 264 -40.10 -24.31 -19.58
N ILE A 265 -39.84 -24.95 -18.43
CA ILE A 265 -40.26 -26.34 -18.16
C ILE A 265 -41.78 -26.53 -18.35
N TYR A 266 -42.59 -25.52 -18.05
CA TYR A 266 -44.03 -25.54 -18.29
C TYR A 266 -44.41 -25.62 -19.79
N ARG A 267 -43.59 -25.06 -20.69
CA ARG A 267 -43.79 -25.08 -22.15
C ARG A 267 -43.00 -26.19 -22.84
N LYS A 268 -42.47 -27.17 -22.10
CA LYS A 268 -41.61 -28.23 -22.66
C LYS A 268 -42.30 -29.04 -23.77
N GLU A 269 -43.61 -29.23 -23.66
CA GLU A 269 -44.44 -29.90 -24.68
C GLU A 269 -44.64 -29.04 -25.95
N GLU A 270 -44.50 -27.72 -25.84
CA GLU A 270 -44.57 -26.78 -26.96
C GLU A 270 -43.24 -26.68 -27.74
N ASN A 271 -42.19 -27.38 -27.26
CA ASN A 271 -40.82 -27.41 -27.79
C ASN A 271 -40.32 -26.07 -28.37
N PRO A 272 -40.29 -24.98 -27.58
CA PRO A 272 -39.91 -23.70 -28.14
C PRO A 272 -38.42 -23.68 -28.51
N ASP A 273 -38.15 -23.50 -29.80
CA ASP A 273 -36.80 -23.48 -30.38
C ASP A 273 -35.84 -22.46 -29.74
N TYR A 274 -36.34 -21.41 -29.07
CA TYR A 274 -35.51 -20.31 -28.57
C TYR A 274 -34.59 -20.72 -27.41
N VAL A 275 -35.05 -21.55 -26.46
CA VAL A 275 -34.21 -21.98 -25.32
C VAL A 275 -33.05 -22.84 -25.80
N ASN A 276 -33.34 -23.74 -26.75
CA ASN A 276 -32.32 -24.57 -27.38
C ASN A 276 -31.33 -23.72 -28.17
N LYS A 277 -31.80 -22.67 -28.89
CA LYS A 277 -30.92 -21.73 -29.58
C LYS A 277 -29.97 -21.00 -28.62
N ASP A 278 -30.48 -20.48 -27.52
CA ASP A 278 -29.66 -19.80 -26.52
C ASP A 278 -28.61 -20.75 -25.93
N LEU A 279 -29.00 -21.96 -25.56
CA LEU A 279 -28.08 -22.99 -25.05
C LEU A 279 -27.01 -23.37 -26.08
N ILE A 280 -27.38 -23.54 -27.36
CA ILE A 280 -26.43 -23.85 -28.45
C ILE A 280 -25.45 -22.70 -28.64
N ILE A 281 -25.92 -21.45 -28.74
CA ILE A 281 -25.05 -20.28 -28.91
C ILE A 281 -24.09 -20.16 -27.73
N MET A 282 -24.54 -20.36 -26.50
CA MET A 282 -23.66 -20.30 -25.33
C MET A 282 -22.61 -21.42 -25.34
N LYS A 283 -22.96 -22.64 -25.79
CA LYS A 283 -22.02 -23.75 -25.97
C LYS A 283 -21.00 -23.45 -27.07
N GLU A 284 -21.44 -22.92 -28.22
CA GLU A 284 -20.56 -22.50 -29.32
C GLU A 284 -19.59 -21.39 -28.90
N MET A 285 -20.03 -20.48 -28.03
CA MET A 285 -19.17 -19.46 -27.44
C MET A 285 -18.18 -20.04 -26.41
N GLY A 286 -18.39 -21.27 -25.95
CA GLY A 286 -17.51 -21.99 -25.05
C GLY A 286 -17.87 -21.87 -23.56
N PHE A 287 -19.03 -21.32 -23.19
CA PHE A 287 -19.41 -21.20 -21.77
C PHE A 287 -19.51 -22.56 -21.05
N ASN A 288 -19.10 -22.60 -19.77
CA ASN A 288 -19.29 -23.76 -18.90
C ASN A 288 -20.69 -23.74 -18.28
N ILE A 289 -21.67 -24.29 -18.99
CA ILE A 289 -23.09 -24.16 -18.64
C ILE A 289 -23.56 -25.33 -17.79
N GLU A 290 -24.31 -25.04 -16.73
CA GLU A 290 -25.09 -26.01 -15.96
C GLU A 290 -26.56 -25.59 -15.99
N GLU A 291 -27.41 -26.46 -16.54
CA GLU A 291 -28.86 -26.26 -16.53
C GLU A 291 -29.43 -26.52 -15.14
N ILE A 292 -30.23 -25.58 -14.63
CA ILE A 292 -30.73 -25.59 -13.26
C ILE A 292 -32.22 -25.31 -13.26
N ASP A 293 -33.00 -26.24 -12.71
CA ASP A 293 -34.38 -25.97 -12.32
C ASP A 293 -34.44 -25.54 -10.84
N ILE A 294 -35.08 -24.43 -10.52
CA ILE A 294 -35.26 -23.97 -9.14
C ILE A 294 -36.61 -24.38 -8.54
N GLU A 295 -37.52 -25.00 -9.30
CA GLU A 295 -38.81 -25.43 -8.76
C GLU A 295 -38.65 -26.41 -7.59
N GLY A 296 -39.44 -26.21 -6.53
CA GLY A 296 -39.49 -27.10 -5.37
C GLY A 296 -38.22 -27.09 -4.48
N ARG A 297 -37.18 -26.36 -4.87
CA ARG A 297 -35.93 -26.27 -4.10
C ARG A 297 -36.04 -25.25 -2.97
N SER A 298 -35.37 -25.53 -1.87
CA SER A 298 -35.20 -24.57 -0.76
C SER A 298 -34.18 -23.47 -1.13
N GLU A 299 -34.21 -22.38 -0.38
CA GLU A 299 -33.25 -21.29 -0.55
C GLU A 299 -31.79 -21.73 -0.44
N ALA A 300 -31.47 -22.60 0.52
CA ALA A 300 -30.10 -23.09 0.72
C ALA A 300 -29.64 -23.96 -0.46
N GLN A 301 -30.53 -24.80 -1.00
CA GLN A 301 -30.22 -25.60 -2.19
C GLN A 301 -29.94 -24.70 -3.40
N VAL A 302 -30.80 -23.71 -3.65
CA VAL A 302 -30.60 -22.77 -4.75
C VAL A 302 -29.32 -21.95 -4.57
N TYR A 303 -29.04 -21.41 -3.38
CA TYR A 303 -27.79 -20.68 -3.14
C TYR A 303 -26.55 -21.56 -3.40
N ASN A 304 -26.56 -22.82 -2.97
CA ASN A 304 -25.42 -23.71 -3.16
C ASN A 304 -25.16 -24.06 -4.63
N LEU A 305 -26.21 -24.17 -5.45
CA LEU A 305 -26.08 -24.37 -6.90
C LEU A 305 -25.50 -23.15 -7.62
N LEU A 306 -25.82 -21.94 -7.14
CA LEU A 306 -25.48 -20.69 -7.81
C LEU A 306 -24.18 -20.04 -7.33
N LYS A 307 -23.75 -20.27 -6.08
CA LYS A 307 -22.60 -19.54 -5.45
C LYS A 307 -21.29 -19.64 -6.22
N ASN A 308 -21.04 -20.76 -6.88
CA ASN A 308 -19.81 -21.01 -7.63
C ASN A 308 -19.92 -20.62 -9.12
N LYS A 309 -21.06 -20.09 -9.56
CA LYS A 309 -21.29 -19.65 -10.93
C LYS A 309 -20.90 -18.19 -11.10
N ASP A 310 -20.36 -17.82 -12.24
CA ASP A 310 -20.03 -16.43 -12.58
C ASP A 310 -21.28 -15.68 -13.05
N ILE A 311 -22.10 -16.35 -13.87
CA ILE A 311 -23.33 -15.81 -14.45
C ILE A 311 -24.53 -16.64 -13.99
N ILE A 312 -25.59 -15.95 -13.55
CA ILE A 312 -26.91 -16.52 -13.27
C ILE A 312 -27.80 -16.05 -14.41
N PHE A 313 -27.98 -16.93 -15.38
CA PHE A 313 -28.74 -16.70 -16.60
C PHE A 313 -30.16 -17.25 -16.38
N VAL A 314 -31.16 -16.37 -16.37
CA VAL A 314 -32.56 -16.72 -16.09
C VAL A 314 -33.36 -16.63 -17.37
N GLU A 315 -33.80 -17.79 -17.83
CA GLU A 315 -34.34 -17.92 -19.18
C GLU A 315 -35.82 -17.52 -19.29
N GLY A 316 -36.24 -17.27 -20.53
CA GLY A 316 -37.62 -16.99 -20.90
C GLY A 316 -38.59 -18.16 -20.72
N GLY A 317 -39.90 -17.87 -20.77
CA GLY A 317 -40.97 -18.83 -20.57
C GLY A 317 -42.17 -18.19 -19.89
N ASN A 318 -42.88 -18.90 -19.01
CA ASN A 318 -44.01 -18.32 -18.28
C ASN A 318 -43.55 -17.51 -17.05
N THR A 319 -43.77 -16.19 -17.08
CA THR A 319 -43.32 -15.28 -16.01
C THR A 319 -43.99 -15.54 -14.66
N PHE A 320 -45.28 -15.89 -14.64
CA PHE A 320 -46.02 -16.13 -13.39
C PHE A 320 -45.53 -17.38 -12.67
N TYR A 321 -45.29 -18.45 -13.44
CA TYR A 321 -44.73 -19.70 -12.93
C TYR A 321 -43.29 -19.51 -12.43
N LEU A 322 -42.44 -18.81 -13.19
CA LEU A 322 -41.08 -18.46 -12.76
C LEU A 322 -41.10 -17.71 -11.43
N LEU A 323 -41.95 -16.69 -11.29
CA LEU A 323 -42.04 -15.91 -10.05
C LEU A 323 -42.53 -16.77 -8.88
N LYS A 324 -43.49 -17.69 -9.10
CA LYS A 324 -43.92 -18.63 -8.05
C LYS A 324 -42.75 -19.46 -7.54
N ALA A 325 -41.99 -20.09 -8.44
CA ALA A 325 -40.83 -20.91 -8.08
C ALA A 325 -39.76 -20.09 -7.34
N MET A 326 -39.47 -18.87 -7.84
CA MET A 326 -38.56 -17.93 -7.19
C MET A 326 -39.01 -17.54 -5.77
N ARG A 327 -40.32 -17.43 -5.53
CA ARG A 327 -40.84 -17.15 -4.19
C ARG A 327 -40.71 -18.35 -3.26
N THR A 328 -40.95 -19.57 -3.74
CA THR A 328 -40.76 -20.80 -2.97
C THR A 328 -39.34 -20.92 -2.43
N CYS A 329 -38.33 -20.56 -3.23
CA CYS A 329 -36.92 -20.67 -2.85
C CYS A 329 -36.30 -19.35 -2.34
N ASN A 330 -37.10 -18.32 -2.05
CA ASN A 330 -36.61 -16.99 -1.65
C ASN A 330 -35.51 -16.42 -2.57
N PHE A 331 -35.64 -16.64 -3.89
CA PHE A 331 -34.63 -16.30 -4.89
C PHE A 331 -34.18 -14.85 -4.81
N GLU A 332 -35.06 -13.92 -4.45
CA GLU A 332 -34.72 -12.51 -4.25
C GLU A 332 -33.56 -12.33 -3.26
N ARG A 333 -33.59 -13.05 -2.13
CA ARG A 333 -32.52 -12.99 -1.12
C ARG A 333 -31.23 -13.60 -1.64
N VAL A 334 -31.34 -14.74 -2.33
CA VAL A 334 -30.22 -15.45 -2.96
C VAL A 334 -29.52 -14.55 -3.99
N ILE A 335 -30.25 -14.03 -4.97
CA ILE A 335 -29.65 -13.26 -6.06
C ILE A 335 -29.08 -11.93 -5.56
N ARG A 336 -29.72 -11.27 -4.58
CA ARG A 336 -29.15 -10.05 -3.96
C ARG A 336 -27.82 -10.33 -3.28
N LYS A 337 -27.65 -11.49 -2.65
CA LYS A 337 -26.38 -11.91 -2.04
C LYS A 337 -25.33 -12.16 -3.12
N LEU A 338 -25.66 -12.95 -4.15
CA LEU A 338 -24.75 -13.25 -5.26
C LEU A 338 -24.31 -11.99 -6.02
N LEU A 339 -25.21 -11.04 -6.27
CA LEU A 339 -24.86 -9.78 -6.92
C LEU A 339 -23.89 -8.92 -6.08
N LYS A 340 -23.95 -8.99 -4.75
CA LYS A 340 -22.97 -8.34 -3.86
C LYS A 340 -21.61 -9.05 -3.87
N GLU A 341 -21.61 -10.35 -4.16
CA GLU A 341 -20.40 -11.17 -4.34
C GLU A 341 -19.80 -11.00 -5.76
N GLY A 342 -20.34 -10.10 -6.58
CA GLY A 342 -19.83 -9.78 -7.91
C GLY A 342 -20.35 -10.69 -9.03
N LYS A 343 -21.36 -11.54 -8.76
CA LYS A 343 -21.99 -12.37 -9.79
C LYS A 343 -22.84 -11.53 -10.74
N VAL A 344 -22.99 -11.98 -11.99
CA VAL A 344 -23.79 -11.29 -13.00
C VAL A 344 -25.16 -11.95 -13.11
N TYR A 345 -26.24 -11.16 -13.15
CA TYR A 345 -27.58 -11.63 -13.50
C TYR A 345 -27.88 -11.32 -14.96
N ILE A 346 -28.22 -12.33 -15.75
CA ILE A 346 -28.75 -12.12 -17.11
C ILE A 346 -30.20 -12.59 -17.11
N GLY A 347 -31.12 -11.70 -17.44
CA GLY A 347 -32.53 -12.02 -17.61
C GLY A 347 -32.88 -12.09 -19.09
N VAL A 348 -33.69 -13.07 -19.46
CA VAL A 348 -34.27 -13.20 -20.80
C VAL A 348 -35.78 -13.21 -20.70
N SER A 349 -36.45 -12.31 -21.43
CA SER A 349 -37.91 -12.24 -21.47
C SER A 349 -38.55 -12.27 -20.06
N ALA A 350 -39.17 -13.37 -19.64
CA ALA A 350 -39.65 -13.62 -18.28
C ALA A 350 -38.60 -13.32 -17.19
N GLY A 351 -37.35 -13.75 -17.38
CA GLY A 351 -36.22 -13.46 -16.50
C GLY A 351 -35.92 -11.97 -16.38
N SER A 352 -36.15 -11.18 -17.43
CA SER A 352 -36.06 -9.71 -17.37
C SER A 352 -37.25 -9.11 -16.63
N ILE A 353 -38.47 -9.57 -16.93
CA ILE A 353 -39.70 -9.06 -16.29
C ILE A 353 -39.64 -9.25 -14.76
N VAL A 354 -39.26 -10.43 -14.28
CA VAL A 354 -39.18 -10.71 -12.83
C VAL A 354 -38.14 -9.83 -12.11
N ALA A 355 -37.12 -9.32 -12.80
CA ALA A 355 -36.13 -8.42 -12.19
C ALA A 355 -36.72 -7.05 -11.82
N GLY A 356 -37.83 -6.66 -12.45
CA GLY A 356 -38.51 -5.39 -12.22
C GLY A 356 -39.24 -5.27 -10.88
N LYS A 357 -39.94 -4.14 -10.68
CA LYS A 357 -40.77 -3.90 -9.47
C LYS A 357 -41.96 -4.85 -9.43
N THR A 358 -42.59 -5.10 -10.58
CA THR A 358 -43.74 -5.97 -10.75
C THR A 358 -43.63 -6.78 -12.04
N ILE A 359 -44.39 -7.87 -12.12
CA ILE A 359 -44.51 -8.68 -13.35
C ILE A 359 -45.76 -8.36 -14.16
N LYS A 360 -46.40 -7.21 -13.93
CA LYS A 360 -47.70 -6.87 -14.53
C LYS A 360 -47.66 -6.89 -16.06
N THR A 361 -46.54 -6.49 -16.64
CA THR A 361 -46.30 -6.42 -18.09
C THR A 361 -46.43 -7.78 -18.78
N ALA A 362 -46.17 -8.89 -18.08
CA ALA A 362 -46.32 -10.24 -18.61
C ALA A 362 -47.77 -10.54 -19.08
N GLY A 363 -48.75 -9.96 -18.38
CA GLY A 363 -50.17 -10.14 -18.68
C GLY A 363 -50.77 -9.06 -19.60
N TRP A 364 -49.97 -8.22 -20.24
CA TRP A 364 -50.51 -7.12 -21.07
C TRP A 364 -50.87 -7.55 -22.49
N LYS A 365 -50.18 -8.55 -23.06
CA LYS A 365 -50.31 -8.93 -24.48
C LYS A 365 -50.70 -10.38 -24.72
N ASP A 366 -51.51 -10.95 -23.82
CA ASP A 366 -51.92 -12.38 -23.80
C ASP A 366 -50.79 -13.42 -23.95
N ALA A 367 -49.53 -13.00 -23.83
CA ALA A 367 -48.35 -13.85 -23.98
C ALA A 367 -48.16 -14.81 -22.81
N ASP A 368 -48.40 -14.35 -21.57
CA ASP A 368 -48.30 -15.18 -20.37
C ASP A 368 -49.64 -15.24 -19.64
N LYS A 369 -50.21 -16.44 -19.55
CA LYS A 369 -51.39 -16.71 -18.73
C LYS A 369 -50.96 -16.96 -17.28
N ASN A 370 -51.69 -16.38 -16.32
CA ASN A 370 -51.48 -16.60 -14.87
C ASN A 370 -52.08 -17.94 -14.41
N ILE A 371 -51.53 -19.03 -14.94
CA ILE A 371 -51.94 -20.42 -14.69
C ILE A 371 -51.74 -20.86 -13.24
N VAL A 372 -50.87 -20.19 -12.50
CA VAL A 372 -50.54 -20.51 -11.10
C VAL A 372 -51.36 -19.71 -10.09
N GLY A 373 -52.30 -18.88 -10.56
CA GLY A 373 -53.18 -18.10 -9.69
C GLY A 373 -52.46 -17.09 -8.78
N LEU A 374 -51.31 -16.56 -9.23
CA LEU A 374 -50.48 -15.67 -8.44
C LEU A 374 -51.19 -14.32 -8.23
N LYS A 375 -51.51 -13.99 -6.98
CA LYS A 375 -52.17 -12.71 -6.63
C LYS A 375 -51.18 -11.56 -6.41
N ASN A 376 -50.04 -11.85 -5.79
CA ASN A 376 -48.99 -10.86 -5.54
C ASN A 376 -48.02 -10.80 -6.72
N LEU A 377 -48.17 -9.75 -7.54
CA LEU A 377 -47.37 -9.55 -8.75
C LEU A 377 -46.07 -8.75 -8.52
N LYS A 378 -45.63 -8.55 -7.27
CA LYS A 378 -44.33 -7.91 -6.99
C LYS A 378 -43.21 -8.80 -7.52
N GLY A 379 -42.36 -8.22 -8.38
CA GLY A 379 -41.16 -8.86 -8.88
C GLY A 379 -40.05 -8.92 -7.81
N LEU A 380 -38.85 -9.28 -8.23
CA LEU A 380 -37.66 -9.32 -7.40
C LEU A 380 -37.17 -7.93 -6.99
N ASN A 381 -37.66 -6.87 -7.65
CA ASN A 381 -37.29 -5.48 -7.36
C ASN A 381 -35.77 -5.29 -7.37
N LEU A 382 -35.11 -5.86 -8.39
CA LEU A 382 -33.68 -5.71 -8.63
C LEU A 382 -33.38 -4.37 -9.30
N VAL A 383 -34.32 -3.85 -10.09
CA VAL A 383 -34.28 -2.54 -10.74
C VAL A 383 -35.53 -1.73 -10.38
N PRO A 384 -35.47 -0.38 -10.39
CA PRO A 384 -36.55 0.48 -9.88
C PRO A 384 -37.69 0.73 -10.89
N PHE A 385 -37.80 -0.06 -11.94
CA PHE A 385 -38.79 0.04 -13.02
C PHE A 385 -39.32 -1.35 -13.42
N ASP A 386 -40.45 -1.38 -14.10
CA ASP A 386 -41.00 -2.56 -14.77
C ASP A 386 -40.42 -2.66 -16.19
N ILE A 387 -40.50 -3.85 -16.79
CA ILE A 387 -39.91 -4.13 -18.11
C ILE A 387 -40.97 -4.73 -19.01
N PHE A 388 -41.11 -4.20 -20.21
CA PHE A 388 -41.91 -4.74 -21.30
C PHE A 388 -40.96 -5.25 -22.38
N VAL A 389 -41.06 -6.53 -22.72
CA VAL A 389 -40.19 -7.24 -23.68
C VAL A 389 -40.98 -7.61 -24.94
N HIS A 390 -40.27 -7.96 -26.01
CA HIS A 390 -40.78 -8.25 -27.36
C HIS A 390 -41.69 -7.15 -27.89
N TYR A 391 -41.27 -5.90 -27.76
CA TYR A 391 -42.02 -4.78 -28.30
C TYR A 391 -42.04 -4.79 -29.82
N SER A 392 -43.23 -4.54 -30.35
CA SER A 392 -43.54 -4.25 -31.74
C SER A 392 -44.59 -3.12 -31.73
N PRO A 393 -44.73 -2.34 -32.82
CA PRO A 393 -45.65 -1.19 -32.85
C PRO A 393 -47.11 -1.50 -32.48
N GLU A 394 -47.59 -2.72 -32.73
CA GLU A 394 -48.96 -3.14 -32.35
C GLU A 394 -49.22 -3.11 -30.83
N HIS A 395 -48.15 -3.18 -30.03
CA HIS A 395 -48.24 -3.12 -28.57
C HIS A 395 -48.37 -1.69 -28.04
N ALA A 396 -48.23 -0.67 -28.89
CA ALA A 396 -48.24 0.72 -28.48
C ALA A 396 -49.54 1.08 -27.74
N GLU A 397 -50.67 0.68 -28.30
CA GLU A 397 -51.99 1.01 -27.77
C GLU A 397 -52.21 0.40 -26.40
N ILE A 398 -51.92 -0.89 -26.22
CA ILE A 398 -52.12 -1.56 -24.93
C ILE A 398 -51.20 -1.01 -23.85
N ILE A 399 -49.95 -0.66 -24.19
CA ILE A 399 -49.04 0.01 -23.25
C ILE A 399 -49.61 1.37 -22.84
N ALA A 400 -50.16 2.12 -23.79
CA ALA A 400 -50.77 3.42 -23.51
C ALA A 400 -52.04 3.30 -22.67
N GLN A 401 -52.87 2.29 -22.90
CA GLN A 401 -54.05 2.02 -22.07
C GLN A 401 -53.66 1.66 -20.63
N LYS A 402 -52.61 0.83 -20.43
CA LYS A 402 -52.16 0.41 -19.09
C LYS A 402 -51.38 1.49 -18.34
N LEU A 403 -50.65 2.36 -19.04
CA LEU A 403 -49.92 3.50 -18.48
C LEU A 403 -50.16 4.78 -19.32
N PRO A 404 -51.30 5.47 -19.13
CA PRO A 404 -51.71 6.59 -19.99
C PRO A 404 -50.74 7.77 -20.02
N ASP A 405 -50.22 8.18 -18.85
CA ASP A 405 -49.29 9.31 -18.74
C ASP A 405 -47.89 8.94 -19.28
N PRO A 406 -47.41 9.58 -20.38
CA PRO A 406 -46.11 9.30 -20.97
C PRO A 406 -44.94 9.57 -20.00
N LYS A 407 -45.00 10.63 -19.16
CA LYS A 407 -43.93 10.93 -18.20
C LYS A 407 -43.81 9.83 -17.15
N ASN A 408 -44.96 9.34 -16.68
CA ASN A 408 -45.00 8.23 -15.74
C ASN A 408 -44.52 6.92 -16.40
N ARG A 409 -44.88 6.70 -17.67
CA ARG A 409 -44.43 5.55 -18.47
C ARG A 409 -42.91 5.53 -18.61
N LEU A 410 -42.29 6.62 -19.05
CA LEU A 410 -40.83 6.74 -19.14
C LEU A 410 -40.14 6.52 -17.78
N LYS A 411 -40.75 6.95 -16.67
CA LYS A 411 -40.18 6.77 -15.33
C LYS A 411 -40.30 5.33 -14.82
N LYS A 412 -41.44 4.67 -15.09
CA LYS A 412 -41.79 3.37 -14.48
C LYS A 412 -41.53 2.17 -15.38
N LEU A 413 -41.40 2.34 -16.68
CA LEU A 413 -41.33 1.25 -17.65
C LEU A 413 -40.06 1.38 -18.51
N ARG A 414 -39.44 0.24 -18.81
CA ARG A 414 -38.48 0.11 -19.91
C ARG A 414 -39.08 -0.82 -20.94
N ILE A 415 -39.11 -0.37 -22.19
CA ILE A 415 -39.70 -1.11 -23.31
C ILE A 415 -38.53 -1.58 -24.19
N LEU A 416 -38.49 -2.86 -24.51
CA LEU A 416 -37.41 -3.49 -25.26
C LEU A 416 -37.96 -4.24 -26.47
N THR A 417 -37.34 -4.01 -27.63
CA THR A 417 -37.43 -4.91 -28.79
C THR A 417 -36.51 -6.12 -28.58
N ASP A 418 -36.60 -7.11 -29.47
CA ASP A 418 -35.75 -8.31 -29.42
C ASP A 418 -34.27 -8.05 -29.68
N GLU A 419 -33.95 -6.89 -30.27
CA GLU A 419 -32.57 -6.44 -30.49
C GLU A 419 -32.08 -5.46 -29.41
N GLN A 420 -32.81 -5.33 -28.29
CA GLN A 420 -32.49 -4.40 -27.21
C GLN A 420 -32.34 -5.09 -25.85
N ALA A 421 -31.51 -4.49 -25.00
CA ALA A 421 -31.34 -4.88 -23.61
C ALA A 421 -31.05 -3.66 -22.70
N ILE A 422 -31.31 -3.81 -21.41
CA ILE A 422 -30.87 -2.85 -20.39
C ILE A 422 -29.66 -3.41 -19.64
N LEU A 423 -28.54 -2.69 -19.68
CA LEU A 423 -27.38 -2.91 -18.83
C LEU A 423 -27.53 -2.06 -17.56
N VAL A 424 -27.43 -2.70 -16.40
CA VAL A 424 -27.39 -2.04 -15.10
C VAL A 424 -26.06 -2.35 -14.43
N GLN A 425 -25.28 -1.31 -14.11
CA GLN A 425 -24.03 -1.43 -13.36
C GLN A 425 -24.06 -0.47 -12.18
N GLY A 426 -24.28 -1.03 -10.98
CA GLY A 426 -24.48 -0.23 -9.77
C GLY A 426 -25.74 0.64 -9.87
N LYS A 427 -25.57 1.96 -10.06
CA LYS A 427 -26.67 2.93 -10.24
C LYS A 427 -26.90 3.31 -11.69
N GLU A 428 -25.95 3.03 -12.57
CA GLU A 428 -26.02 3.38 -13.98
C GLU A 428 -26.94 2.41 -14.72
N VAL A 429 -27.73 2.97 -15.63
CA VAL A 429 -28.69 2.22 -16.44
C VAL A 429 -28.53 2.69 -17.89
N ALA A 430 -28.17 1.76 -18.77
CA ALA A 430 -27.96 2.03 -20.19
C ALA A 430 -28.83 1.11 -21.05
N LEU A 431 -29.40 1.66 -22.12
CA LEU A 431 -29.97 0.87 -23.22
C LEU A 431 -28.84 0.45 -24.14
N ILE A 432 -28.76 -0.83 -24.48
CA ILE A 432 -27.81 -1.38 -25.43
C ILE A 432 -28.54 -2.19 -26.50
N GLY A 433 -27.88 -2.40 -27.64
CA GLY A 433 -28.45 -3.07 -28.80
C GLY A 433 -28.83 -2.11 -29.92
N LYS A 434 -29.65 -2.57 -30.86
CA LYS A 434 -30.00 -1.81 -32.05
C LYS A 434 -31.24 -0.95 -31.85
N GLY A 435 -31.23 0.22 -32.48
CA GLY A 435 -32.34 1.16 -32.47
C GLY A 435 -32.36 2.06 -31.24
N GLU A 436 -33.20 3.08 -31.31
CA GLU A 436 -33.36 4.08 -30.25
C GLU A 436 -34.29 3.59 -29.13
N GLN A 437 -34.29 4.32 -28.02
CA GLN A 437 -35.20 4.06 -26.92
C GLN A 437 -36.66 4.17 -27.40
N ILE A 438 -37.44 3.12 -27.16
CA ILE A 438 -38.86 3.11 -27.48
C ILE A 438 -39.62 4.03 -26.50
N ILE A 439 -40.30 5.02 -27.07
CA ILE A 439 -41.21 5.92 -26.39
C ILE A 439 -42.56 5.78 -27.08
N VAL A 440 -43.58 5.44 -26.28
CA VAL A 440 -44.97 5.23 -26.70
C VAL A 440 -45.83 6.19 -25.93
#